data_AF-A0A2N7DRP7-F1
#
_entry.id   AF-A0A2N7DRP7-F1
#
_cell.length_a   1.000
_cell.length_b   1.000
_cell.length_c   1.000
_cell.angle_alpha   90.00
_cell.angle_beta   90.00
_cell.angle_gamma   90.00
#
_symmetry.space_group_name_H-M   'P 1'
#
loop_
_entity.id
_entity.type
_entity.pdbx_description
1 polymer ?
#
loop_
_entity_poly.entity_id
_entity_poly.type
_entity_poly.pdbx_seq_one_letter_code
_entity_poly.pdbx_strand_id
1 'polypeptide(L)' 'MTKTLTSIALISAMFSTTAVANNPLVTHMYTADLTTRVINGKMYVFPSSDVQCKEGFGSNDFCMPS' A
#
# COMPACT_ATOMS: atom_id res chain seq x y z
N MET A 1 -41.27 15.42 -2.38
CA MET A 1 -40.44 14.32 -1.87
C MET A 1 -39.23 14.03 -2.77
N THR A 2 -39.39 13.96 -4.10
CA THR A 2 -38.29 13.73 -5.06
C THR A 2 -37.21 14.82 -5.09
N LYS A 3 -37.57 16.11 -5.04
CA LYS A 3 -36.61 17.24 -5.03
C LYS A 3 -35.71 17.30 -3.78
N THR A 4 -36.24 16.84 -2.64
CA THR A 4 -35.51 16.76 -1.38
C THR A 4 -34.49 15.62 -1.42
N LEU A 5 -34.87 14.49 -2.01
CA LEU A 5 -34.00 13.33 -2.20
C LEU A 5 -32.85 13.62 -3.15
N THR A 6 -33.11 14.33 -4.26
CA THR A 6 -32.06 14.74 -5.21
C THR A 6 -31.08 15.73 -4.58
N SER A 7 -31.55 16.61 -3.70
CA SER A 7 -30.69 17.58 -3.00
C SER A 7 -29.77 16.89 -1.99
N ILE A 8 -30.28 15.91 -1.24
CA ILE A 8 -29.48 15.11 -0.30
C ILE A 8 -28.41 14.29 -1.04
N ALA A 9 -28.76 13.69 -2.19
CA ALA A 9 -27.82 12.93 -3.00
C ALA A 9 -26.67 13.81 -3.53
N LEU A 10 -26.98 15.04 -3.96
CA LEU A 10 -25.98 16.00 -4.45
C LEU A 10 -25.01 16.42 -3.34
N ILE A 11 -25.52 16.67 -2.12
CA ILE A 11 -24.71 17.02 -0.96
C ILE A 11 -23.80 15.85 -0.57
N SER A 12 -24.32 14.63 -0.53
CA SER A 12 -23.52 13.41 -0.23
C SER A 12 -22.34 13.25 -1.20
N ALA A 13 -22.56 13.49 -2.49
CA ALA A 13 -21.51 13.39 -3.50
C ALA A 13 -20.37 14.42 -3.29
N MET A 14 -20.65 15.59 -2.71
CA MET A 14 -19.62 16.60 -2.43
C MET A 14 -18.77 16.27 -1.19
N PHE A 15 -19.22 15.36 -0.32
CA PHE A 15 -18.47 14.91 0.86
C PHE A 15 -17.68 13.61 0.65
N SER A 16 -17.73 13.04 -0.55
CA SER A 16 -16.93 11.88 -0.93
C SER A 16 -15.45 12.26 -1.02
N THR A 17 -14.73 12.13 0.10
CA THR A 17 -13.26 12.23 0.09
C THR A 17 -12.68 11.02 -0.63
N THR A 18 -11.75 11.26 -1.56
CA THR A 18 -11.00 10.18 -2.20
C THR A 18 -10.03 9.60 -1.17
N ALA A 19 -10.10 8.30 -0.95
CA ALA A 19 -9.09 7.60 -0.15
C ALA A 19 -7.78 7.60 -0.93
N VAL A 20 -6.81 8.40 -0.48
CA VAL A 20 -5.45 8.39 -1.02
C VAL A 20 -4.67 7.35 -0.22
N ALA A 21 -4.16 6.33 -0.90
CA ALA A 21 -3.32 5.33 -0.25
C ALA A 21 -1.85 5.79 -0.22
N ASN A 22 -1.15 5.51 0.88
CA ASN A 22 0.27 5.81 1.06
C ASN A 22 1.18 4.62 0.72
N ASN A 23 0.74 3.77 -0.21
CA ASN A 23 1.52 2.65 -0.70
C ASN A 23 2.17 2.98 -2.06
N PRO A 24 3.39 2.47 -2.31
CA PRO A 24 4.23 1.68 -1.41
C PRO A 24 4.88 2.53 -0.30
N LEU A 25 5.19 1.91 0.85
CA LEU A 25 5.78 2.62 2.01
C LEU A 25 7.22 3.10 1.75
N VAL A 26 7.97 2.39 0.90
CA VAL A 26 9.32 2.74 0.44
C VAL A 26 9.43 2.44 -1.06
N THR A 27 10.25 3.20 -1.78
CA THR A 27 10.40 3.08 -3.26
C THR A 27 11.84 2.85 -3.72
N HIS A 28 12.81 2.83 -2.81
CA HIS A 28 14.24 2.74 -3.12
C HIS A 28 14.83 1.33 -2.91
N MET A 29 14.01 0.35 -2.50
CA MET A 29 14.39 -1.05 -2.31
C MET A 29 13.19 -1.98 -2.55
N TYR A 30 13.45 -3.25 -2.84
CA TYR A 30 12.40 -4.28 -2.89
C TYR A 30 12.24 -4.92 -1.51
N THR A 31 10.99 -5.15 -1.11
CA THR A 31 10.62 -5.70 0.20
C THR A 31 9.46 -6.67 0.03
N ALA A 32 9.53 -7.86 0.64
CA ALA A 32 8.41 -8.80 0.72
C ALA A 32 8.23 -9.32 2.16
N ASP A 33 7.23 -10.19 2.36
CA ASP A 33 7.00 -10.96 3.60
C ASP A 33 7.03 -10.14 4.91
N LEU A 34 6.31 -9.02 4.91
CA LEU A 34 6.34 -8.06 6.02
C LEU A 34 5.82 -8.68 7.33
N THR A 35 6.68 -8.71 8.35
CA THR A 35 6.26 -8.91 9.75
C THR A 35 6.28 -7.58 10.49
N THR A 36 5.25 -7.27 11.27
CA THR A 36 5.19 -6.01 12.03
C THR A 36 5.18 -6.24 13.54
N ARG A 37 5.79 -5.32 14.28
CA ARG A 37 5.71 -5.28 15.75
C ARG A 37 5.47 -3.86 16.23
N VAL A 38 4.67 -3.71 17.29
CA VAL A 38 4.48 -2.42 17.96
C VAL A 38 5.32 -2.40 19.23
N ILE A 39 6.29 -1.49 19.30
CA ILE A 39 7.20 -1.34 20.44
C ILE A 39 7.22 0.14 20.81
N ASN A 40 6.91 0.47 22.07
CA ASN A 40 6.87 1.85 22.59
C ASN A 40 6.04 2.82 21.72
N GLY A 41 4.87 2.36 21.24
CA GLY A 41 3.97 3.17 20.40
C GLY A 41 4.46 3.38 18.96
N LYS A 42 5.53 2.71 18.53
CA LYS A 42 6.02 2.74 17.14
C LYS A 42 5.79 1.38 16.48
N MET A 43 5.25 1.39 15.27
CA MET A 43 5.19 0.21 14.41
C MET A 43 6.52 0.03 13.68
N TYR A 44 7.15 -1.12 13.88
CA TYR A 44 8.35 -1.54 13.17
C TYR A 44 7.95 -2.60 12.15
N VAL A 45 8.37 -2.41 10.91
CA VAL A 45 8.15 -3.32 9.79
C VAL A 45 9.45 -4.03 9.50
N PHE A 46 9.44 -5.36 9.48
CA PHE A 46 10.58 -6.24 9.23
C PHE A 46 10.33 -6.99 7.91
N PRO A 47 10.83 -6.47 6.77
CA PRO A 47 10.68 -7.11 5.46
C PRO A 47 11.79 -8.15 5.19
N SER A 48 11.57 -9.03 4.21
CA SER A 48 12.66 -9.68 3.48
C SER A 48 13.47 -8.64 2.68
N SER A 49 14.70 -8.98 2.31
CA SER A 49 15.60 -8.10 1.53
C SER A 49 15.71 -8.60 0.09
N ASP A 50 14.65 -8.38 -0.68
CA ASP A 50 14.59 -8.83 -2.07
C ASP A 50 15.47 -7.97 -2.98
N VAL A 51 15.89 -8.53 -4.12
CA VAL A 51 16.75 -7.84 -5.10
C VAL A 51 16.17 -7.94 -6.51
N GLN A 52 16.64 -7.10 -7.44
CA GLN A 52 16.28 -7.29 -8.85
C GLN A 52 16.84 -8.61 -9.36
N CYS A 53 16.02 -9.40 -10.07
CA CYS A 53 16.48 -10.63 -10.70
C CYS A 53 17.63 -10.33 -11.67
N LYS A 54 18.70 -11.13 -11.63
CA LYS A 54 19.85 -11.05 -12.54
C LYS A 54 19.92 -12.31 -13.37
N GLU A 55 20.14 -12.15 -14.67
CA GLU A 55 20.37 -13.29 -15.56
C GLU A 55 21.58 -14.12 -15.07
N GLY A 56 21.44 -15.45 -15.12
CA GLY A 56 22.49 -16.38 -14.69
C GLY A 56 22.59 -16.61 -13.18
N PHE A 57 21.80 -15.91 -12.36
CA PHE A 57 21.64 -16.22 -10.93
C PHE A 57 20.35 -17.03 -10.78
N GLY A 58 20.44 -18.23 -10.18
CA GLY A 58 19.26 -19.08 -9.95
C GLY A 58 18.20 -18.36 -9.11
N SER A 59 16.91 -18.69 -9.32
CA SER A 59 15.84 -18.17 -8.46
C SER A 59 16.01 -18.73 -7.06
N ASN A 60 16.22 -17.86 -6.09
CA ASN A 60 16.16 -18.17 -4.67
C ASN A 60 14.86 -17.65 -4.04
N ASP A 61 13.84 -17.35 -4.85
CA ASP A 61 12.54 -16.78 -4.47
C ASP A 61 12.58 -15.40 -3.79
N PHE A 62 13.77 -14.78 -3.69
CA PHE A 62 13.99 -13.42 -3.15
C PHE A 62 14.37 -12.42 -4.24
N CYS A 63 13.94 -12.67 -5.50
CA CYS A 63 14.19 -11.74 -6.59
C CYS A 63 12.89 -11.20 -7.19
N MET A 64 12.85 -9.89 -7.41
CA MET A 64 11.75 -9.18 -8.04
C MET A 64 12.01 -9.06 -9.55
N PRO A 65 11.04 -9.36 -10.43
CA PRO A 65 11.17 -9.10 -11.85
C PRO A 65 11.42 -7.61 -12.13
N SER A 66 12.26 -7.35 -13.13
CA SER A 66 12.57 -6.01 -13.64
C SER A 66 11.39 -5.38 -14.38
#